data_AF-A0A936GUT6-F1
#
_entry.id   AF-A0A936GUT6-F1
#
_cell.length_a   1.000
_cell.length_b   1.000
_cell.length_c   1.000
_cell.angle_alpha   90.00
_cell.angle_beta   90.00
_cell.angle_gamma   90.00
#
_symmetry.space_group_name_H-M   'P 1'
#
loop_
_entity.id
_entity.type
_entity.pdbx_description
1 polymer ?
#
loop_
_entity_poly.entity_id
_entity_poly.type
_entity_poly.pdbx_seq_one_letter_code
_entity_poly.pdbx_strand_id
1 'polypeptide(L)'
;MVTDEAGVPAVDASVGTTSSSQPAAPLDPNKPSSSEKTAVGLDCYDKTLAQPSMICDDDRRPVCGCDGKTYKNACEAGKAGVMHYKWGPCSKTTRTAAQ
;
A
#
# COMPACT_ATOMS: atom_id res chain seq x y z
N MET A 1 -24.88 -39.55 -31.79
CA MET A 1 -26.11 -39.90 -31.06
C MET A 1 -25.85 -39.72 -29.58
N VAL A 2 -26.07 -38.53 -29.04
CA VAL A 2 -26.44 -38.29 -27.62
C VAL A 2 -26.86 -36.83 -27.48
N THR A 3 -27.90 -36.63 -26.68
CA THR A 3 -28.67 -35.40 -26.45
C THR A 3 -29.32 -35.53 -25.06
N ASP A 4 -29.71 -34.47 -24.35
CA ASP A 4 -29.66 -33.04 -24.70
C ASP A 4 -29.46 -32.15 -23.44
N GLU A 5 -29.48 -30.83 -23.63
CA GLU A 5 -29.92 -29.77 -22.69
C GLU A 5 -29.84 -30.00 -21.16
N ALA A 6 -29.04 -29.16 -20.48
CA ALA A 6 -29.61 -28.07 -19.65
C ALA A 6 -28.50 -27.23 -18.96
N GLY A 7 -28.72 -25.92 -18.86
CA GLY A 7 -28.39 -25.21 -17.60
C GLY A 7 -27.30 -24.13 -17.58
N VAL A 8 -27.60 -22.99 -18.20
CA VAL A 8 -27.28 -21.61 -17.75
C VAL A 8 -25.82 -21.09 -17.71
N PRO A 9 -25.59 -19.76 -17.85
CA PRO A 9 -24.38 -19.23 -18.48
C PRO A 9 -23.37 -18.52 -17.55
N ALA A 10 -22.21 -18.22 -18.12
CA ALA A 10 -21.26 -17.14 -17.79
C ALA A 10 -21.39 -16.46 -16.40
N VAL A 11 -20.59 -16.94 -15.44
CA VAL A 11 -20.27 -16.16 -14.23
C VAL A 11 -19.10 -15.21 -14.51
N ASP A 12 -19.41 -14.09 -15.15
CA ASP A 12 -18.58 -12.89 -15.01
C ASP A 12 -18.64 -12.46 -13.55
N ALA A 13 -17.58 -12.74 -12.78
CA ALA A 13 -17.44 -12.30 -11.41
C ALA A 13 -16.99 -10.84 -11.37
N SER A 14 -17.83 -9.95 -11.90
CA SER A 14 -17.77 -8.51 -11.65
C SER A 14 -17.72 -8.23 -10.15
N VAL A 15 -16.52 -8.01 -9.61
CA VAL A 15 -16.36 -7.28 -8.34
C VAL A 15 -16.76 -5.84 -8.60
N GLY A 16 -17.99 -5.53 -8.19
CA GLY A 16 -18.73 -4.39 -8.71
C GLY A 16 -18.06 -3.04 -8.49
N THR A 17 -17.98 -2.26 -9.57
CA THR A 17 -17.95 -0.80 -9.46
C THR A 17 -19.32 -0.33 -8.97
N THR A 18 -19.39 -0.02 -7.67
CA THR A 18 -20.37 0.92 -7.12
C THR A 18 -19.55 2.08 -6.53
N SER A 19 -19.52 3.27 -7.11
CA SER A 19 -20.64 4.17 -7.47
C SER A 19 -21.47 4.65 -6.28
N SER A 20 -20.81 4.98 -5.17
CA SER A 20 -21.39 5.84 -4.14
C SER A 20 -21.38 7.31 -4.57
N SER A 21 -22.45 7.74 -5.25
CA SER A 21 -22.78 9.17 -5.37
C SER A 21 -23.34 9.68 -4.04
N GLN A 22 -22.62 10.57 -3.35
CA GLN A 22 -23.19 11.45 -2.33
C GLN A 22 -22.71 12.89 -2.54
N PRO A 23 -23.60 13.89 -2.61
CA PRO A 23 -23.24 15.28 -2.81
C PRO A 23 -23.09 16.09 -1.51
N ALA A 24 -22.43 17.25 -1.66
CA ALA A 24 -22.48 18.45 -0.82
C ALA A 24 -21.72 18.50 0.54
N ALA A 25 -20.68 19.35 0.59
CA ALA A 25 -20.53 20.42 1.57
C ALA A 25 -19.47 21.45 1.08
N PRO A 26 -19.58 22.75 1.38
CA PRO A 26 -18.55 23.74 1.08
C PRO A 26 -17.28 23.54 1.92
N LEU A 27 -16.14 23.85 1.33
CA LEU A 27 -14.80 23.63 1.90
C LEU A 27 -14.47 24.71 2.94
N ASP A 28 -14.40 24.36 4.23
CA ASP A 28 -13.87 25.28 5.26
C ASP A 28 -12.33 25.25 5.28
N PRO A 29 -11.62 26.40 5.16
CA PRO A 29 -10.16 26.39 5.06
C PRO A 29 -9.37 26.19 6.36
N ASN A 30 -10.00 26.09 7.55
CA ASN A 30 -9.29 26.22 8.84
C ASN A 30 -9.64 25.16 9.90
N LYS A 31 -9.62 23.87 9.53
CA LYS A 31 -9.54 22.77 10.52
C LYS A 31 -8.16 22.09 10.51
N PRO A 32 -7.28 22.31 11.52
CA PRO A 32 -6.04 21.55 11.65
C PRO A 32 -6.34 20.07 11.93
N SER A 33 -5.69 19.19 11.17
CA SER A 33 -5.90 17.74 11.24
C SER A 33 -5.09 17.11 12.36
N SER A 34 -5.75 16.78 13.46
CA SER A 34 -5.32 15.73 14.38
C SER A 34 -6.58 15.02 14.85
N SER A 35 -6.64 13.70 14.61
CA SER A 35 -7.88 12.91 14.54
C SER A 35 -8.90 13.43 13.52
N GLU A 36 -8.93 12.81 12.33
CA GLU A 36 -10.09 12.04 11.83
C GLU A 36 -9.96 11.69 10.33
N LYS A 37 -9.43 10.48 10.07
CA LYS A 37 -9.79 9.56 8.97
C LYS A 37 -10.51 10.16 7.74
N THR A 38 -9.76 10.75 6.80
CA THR A 38 -10.25 11.11 5.44
C THR A 38 -9.16 10.86 4.40
N ALA A 39 -9.53 10.39 3.21
CA ALA A 39 -8.62 9.86 2.20
C ALA A 39 -8.07 10.93 1.23
N VAL A 40 -6.96 11.57 1.58
CA VAL A 40 -5.95 12.17 0.66
C VAL A 40 -4.59 12.08 1.39
N GLY A 41 -3.51 11.51 0.84
CA GLY A 41 -3.32 10.94 -0.50
C GLY A 41 -2.82 9.48 -0.51
N LEU A 42 -2.17 9.11 -1.62
CA LEU A 42 -1.62 7.77 -1.93
C LEU A 42 -0.21 7.59 -1.32
N ASP A 43 0.15 8.41 -0.34
CA ASP A 43 1.44 8.46 0.33
C ASP A 43 1.56 7.32 1.37
N CYS A 44 1.94 6.19 0.82
CA CYS A 44 2.44 4.99 1.50
C CYS A 44 3.64 5.22 2.46
N TYR A 45 4.16 6.44 2.51
CA TYR A 45 5.29 6.96 3.27
C TYR A 45 4.87 8.27 3.94
N ASP A 46 4.77 8.28 5.27
CA ASP A 46 4.44 9.47 6.07
C ASP A 46 5.60 9.80 7.02
N LYS A 47 6.24 10.95 6.78
CA LYS A 47 7.38 11.40 7.57
C LYS A 47 6.99 11.91 8.97
N THR A 48 5.73 12.21 9.23
CA THR A 48 5.24 12.55 10.58
C THR A 48 5.18 11.32 11.50
N LEU A 49 5.04 10.12 10.91
CA LEU A 49 5.05 8.84 11.61
C LEU A 49 6.46 8.24 11.74
N ALA A 50 7.47 8.85 11.13
CA ALA A 50 8.87 8.44 11.26
C ALA A 50 9.32 8.57 12.72
N GLN A 51 9.76 7.47 13.32
CA GLN A 51 10.22 7.44 14.71
C GLN A 51 11.76 7.34 14.78
N PRO A 52 12.52 8.45 14.67
CA PRO A 52 13.99 8.39 14.67
C PRO A 52 14.59 7.83 15.97
N SER A 53 13.83 7.85 17.06
CA SER A 53 14.15 7.25 18.37
C SER A 53 13.91 5.75 18.46
N MET A 54 13.27 5.09 17.47
CA MET A 54 13.16 3.64 17.47
C MET A 54 14.55 2.97 17.35
N ILE A 55 14.76 2.02 18.27
CA ILE A 55 15.88 1.08 18.25
C ILE A 55 15.38 -0.18 17.56
N CYS A 56 16.05 -0.56 16.47
CA CYS A 56 15.77 -1.77 15.72
C CYS A 56 16.87 -2.80 15.98
N ASP A 57 16.52 -4.07 15.98
CA ASP A 57 17.48 -5.17 16.04
C ASP A 57 18.30 -5.26 14.73
N ASP A 58 19.45 -5.96 14.75
CA ASP A 58 20.30 -6.16 13.56
C ASP A 58 19.69 -7.12 12.52
N ASP A 59 18.51 -7.67 12.82
CA ASP A 59 17.70 -8.53 11.98
C ASP A 59 17.79 -8.21 10.48
N ARG A 60 18.30 -9.16 9.68
CA ARG A 60 18.60 -8.99 8.25
C ARG A 60 17.48 -9.53 7.36
N ARG A 61 16.26 -9.05 7.57
CA ARG A 61 15.07 -9.41 6.77
C ARG A 61 14.65 -8.24 5.87
N PRO A 62 15.31 -8.04 4.70
CA PRO A 62 15.12 -6.84 3.90
C PRO A 62 13.67 -6.68 3.43
N VAL A 63 13.22 -5.42 3.42
CA VAL A 63 11.90 -5.04 2.90
C VAL A 63 12.04 -3.92 1.88
N CYS A 64 11.16 -3.95 0.88
CA CYS A 64 11.03 -2.92 -0.13
C CYS A 64 9.99 -1.90 0.32
N GLY A 65 10.44 -0.73 0.77
CA GLY A 65 9.56 0.41 1.03
C GLY A 65 8.91 0.92 -0.26
N CYS A 66 7.74 1.53 -0.12
CA CYS A 66 6.99 2.04 -1.25
C CYS A 66 7.63 3.26 -1.93
N ASP A 67 8.53 3.97 -1.25
CA ASP A 67 9.46 4.96 -1.82
C ASP A 67 10.52 4.31 -2.73
N GLY A 68 10.40 2.99 -2.93
CA GLY A 68 11.24 2.15 -3.72
C GLY A 68 12.56 1.79 -3.05
N LYS A 69 12.82 2.15 -1.79
CA LYS A 69 14.10 1.81 -1.12
C LYS A 69 14.04 0.46 -0.41
N THR A 70 15.15 -0.27 -0.49
CA THR A 70 15.37 -1.45 0.35
C THR A 70 15.82 -0.99 1.72
N TYR A 71 15.09 -1.39 2.76
CA TYR A 71 15.46 -1.24 4.17
C TYR A 71 16.00 -2.58 4.68
N LYS A 72 16.91 -2.58 5.68
CA LYS A 72 17.50 -3.82 6.22
C LYS A 72 16.45 -4.72 6.87
N ASN A 73 15.45 -4.10 7.49
CA ASN A 73 14.27 -4.74 8.04
C ASN A 73 13.06 -3.80 8.11
N ALA A 74 11.90 -4.38 8.44
CA ALA A 74 10.63 -3.66 8.62
C ALA A 74 10.68 -2.57 9.70
N CYS A 75 11.50 -2.73 10.75
CA CYS A 75 11.66 -1.73 11.79
C CYS A 75 12.39 -0.48 11.24
N GLU A 76 13.46 -0.66 10.45
CA GLU A 76 14.11 0.48 9.77
C GLU A 76 13.19 1.20 8.78
N ALA A 77 12.31 0.46 8.09
CA ALA A 77 11.29 1.05 7.22
C ALA A 77 10.32 1.93 8.02
N GLY A 78 9.76 1.40 9.12
CA GLY A 78 8.89 2.16 10.03
C GLY A 78 9.60 3.36 10.67
N LYS A 79 10.86 3.20 11.07
CA LYS A 79 11.73 4.28 11.57
C LYS A 79 11.82 5.46 10.61
N ALA A 80 11.83 5.20 9.30
CA ALA A 80 11.88 6.22 8.27
C ALA A 80 10.52 6.86 7.96
N GLY A 81 9.39 6.28 8.40
CA GLY A 81 8.03 6.70 8.07
C GLY A 81 7.32 5.84 7.01
N VAL A 82 7.90 4.69 6.61
CA VAL A 82 7.30 3.80 5.62
C VAL A 82 6.17 2.98 6.26
N MET A 83 4.92 3.33 5.95
CA MET A 83 3.73 2.58 6.38
C MET A 83 3.53 1.30 5.56
N HIS A 84 3.82 1.35 4.26
CA HIS A 84 3.63 0.22 3.35
C HIS A 84 4.95 -0.24 2.73
N TYR A 85 5.25 -1.52 2.90
CA TYR A 85 6.42 -2.18 2.32
C TYR A 85 6.07 -3.61 1.87
N LYS A 86 6.90 -4.16 0.96
CA LYS A 86 6.85 -5.56 0.53
C LYS A 86 8.01 -6.33 1.13
N TRP A 87 7.82 -7.61 1.45
CA TRP A 87 8.92 -8.48 1.87
C TRP A 87 9.93 -8.70 0.73
N GLY A 88 11.21 -8.80 1.10
CA GLY A 88 12.34 -8.91 0.16
C GLY A 88 12.88 -7.54 -0.27
N PRO A 89 14.10 -7.49 -0.85
CA PRO A 89 14.67 -6.26 -1.36
C PRO A 89 13.84 -5.68 -2.51
N CYS A 90 13.89 -4.37 -2.71
CA CYS A 90 13.28 -3.78 -3.89
C CYS A 90 13.94 -4.28 -5.17
N SER A 91 13.12 -4.57 -6.17
CA SER A 91 13.51 -4.90 -7.54
C SER A 91 14.06 -3.68 -8.29
N LYS A 92 14.94 -2.89 -7.66
CA LYS A 92 15.77 -1.92 -8.38
C LYS A 92 16.74 -2.72 -9.23
N THR A 93 16.42 -2.86 -10.51
CA THR A 93 17.30 -3.45 -11.50
C THR A 93 18.51 -2.54 -11.74
N THR A 94 19.46 -2.52 -10.80
CA THR A 94 20.85 -2.48 -11.22
C THR A 94 21.06 -3.71 -12.08
N ARG A 95 21.23 -3.49 -13.39
CA ARG A 95 21.74 -4.52 -14.28
C ARG A 95 23.06 -5.01 -13.67
N THR A 96 23.16 -6.33 -13.50
CA THR A 96 24.36 -7.04 -13.02
C THR A 96 24.63 -6.91 -11.51
N ALA A 97 24.33 -8.00 -10.79
CA ALA A 97 25.00 -8.40 -9.55
C ALA A 97 25.12 -9.93 -9.49
N ALA A 98 25.59 -10.50 -10.61
CA ALA A 98 26.11 -11.85 -10.70
C ALA A 98 27.51 -11.74 -11.32
N GLN A 99 28.50 -11.57 -10.45
CA GLN A 99 29.94 -11.74 -10.68
C GLN A 99 30.53 -12.30 -9.39
#